data_AF-A0A371P4R8-F1
#
_entry.id   AF-A0A371P4R8-F1
#
_cell.length_a   1.000
_cell.length_b   1.000
_cell.length_c   1.000
_cell.angle_alpha   90.00
_cell.angle_beta   90.00
_cell.angle_gamma   90.00
#
_symmetry.space_group_name_H-M   'P 1'
#
loop_
_entity.id
_entity.type
_entity.pdbx_description
1 polymer ?
#
loop_
_entity_poly.entity_id
_entity_poly.type
_entity_poly.pdbx_seq_one_letter_code
_entity_poly.pdbx_strand_id
1 'polypeptide(L)'
;MIFLVDVLIEVAIALFEPFDRSGRTSSLYTAYRAAWRRRIKDRDPDLGLLVAEMKRRSVPGAYDPLDSPRIAPAVEAWLSGTEPREARATLASTSGKRKR
;
A
#
# COMPACT_ATOMS: atom_id res chain seq x y z
N MET A 1 14.09 33.22 24.20
CA MET A 1 12.91 33.37 23.32
C MET A 1 12.98 32.25 22.30
N ILE A 2 12.17 31.21 22.46
CA ILE A 2 12.24 29.92 21.75
C ILE A 2 11.25 29.97 20.60
N PHE A 3 11.70 30.15 19.37
CA PHE A 3 10.88 29.94 18.18
C PHE A 3 11.81 29.67 16.98
N LEU A 4 12.04 28.40 16.66
CA LEU A 4 12.20 27.89 15.27
C LEU A 4 12.57 26.39 15.35
N VAL A 5 11.58 25.53 15.59
CA VAL A 5 11.76 24.06 15.44
C VAL A 5 10.77 23.47 14.43
N ASP A 6 10.05 24.29 13.67
CA ASP A 6 8.78 23.86 13.05
C ASP A 6 8.72 23.91 11.51
N VAL A 7 9.84 24.08 10.78
CA VAL A 7 9.76 24.22 9.30
C VAL A 7 10.79 23.36 8.55
N LEU A 8 11.12 22.18 9.08
CA LEU A 8 12.01 21.23 8.40
C LEU A 8 11.47 19.79 8.37
N ILE A 9 10.14 19.64 8.43
CA ILE A 9 9.45 18.35 8.21
C ILE A 9 8.60 18.35 6.93
N GLU A 10 8.45 19.49 6.24
CA GLU A 10 7.70 19.52 4.98
C GLU A 10 8.51 19.08 3.74
N VAL A 11 9.85 19.04 3.83
CA VAL A 11 10.70 18.80 2.64
C VAL A 11 11.09 17.32 2.44
N ALA A 12 10.79 16.44 3.39
CA ALA A 12 11.09 15.01 3.27
C ALA A 12 10.15 14.24 2.32
N ILE A 13 9.05 14.87 1.86
CA ILE A 13 8.06 14.27 0.94
C ILE A 13 8.40 14.59 -0.53
N ALA A 14 9.65 14.98 -0.84
CA ALA A 14 10.11 15.24 -2.20
C ALA A 14 11.04 14.15 -2.78
N LEU A 15 11.34 13.08 -2.03
CA LEU A 15 12.32 12.05 -2.44
C LEU A 15 11.74 10.68 -2.79
N PHE A 16 10.41 10.51 -2.85
CA PHE A 16 9.82 9.25 -3.30
C PHE A 16 9.52 9.29 -4.80
N GLU A 17 10.54 8.91 -5.56
CA GLU A 17 10.57 8.30 -6.90
C GLU A 17 9.34 8.35 -7.82
N PRO A 18 9.59 8.54 -9.14
CA PRO A 18 8.64 9.04 -10.12
C PRO A 18 7.31 8.30 -10.10
N PHE A 19 6.26 9.11 -10.08
CA PHE A 19 4.90 8.75 -10.47
C PHE A 19 4.97 8.09 -11.86
N ASP A 20 5.06 6.75 -11.91
CA ASP A 20 4.85 5.99 -13.13
C ASP A 20 3.38 6.17 -13.53
N ARG A 21 3.12 7.27 -14.24
CA ARG A 21 1.84 7.68 -14.84
C ARG A 21 1.53 6.87 -16.10
N SER A 22 2.02 5.64 -16.22
CA SER A 22 1.33 4.70 -17.09
C SER A 22 0.01 4.36 -16.40
N GLY A 23 -1.14 4.67 -17.01
CA GLY A 23 -2.48 4.44 -16.45
C GLY A 23 -2.84 2.96 -16.19
N ARG A 24 -1.86 2.10 -15.87
CA ARG A 24 -2.05 0.74 -15.41
C ARG A 24 -2.33 0.75 -13.92
N THR A 25 -3.59 0.54 -13.60
CA THR A 25 -4.03 0.08 -12.29
C THR A 25 -3.14 -1.09 -11.84
N SER A 26 -2.45 -0.94 -10.71
CA SER A 26 -1.62 -2.01 -10.17
C SER A 26 -2.50 -3.04 -9.43
N SER A 27 -2.04 -4.29 -9.39
CA SER A 27 -2.76 -5.33 -8.65
C SER A 27 -2.63 -5.13 -7.14
N LEU A 28 -3.63 -5.62 -6.40
CA LEU A 28 -3.63 -5.63 -4.93
C LEU A 28 -2.38 -6.31 -4.37
N TYR A 29 -2.01 -7.46 -4.94
CA TYR A 29 -0.78 -8.19 -4.58
C TYR A 29 0.49 -7.37 -4.78
N THR A 30 0.59 -6.61 -5.88
CA THR A 30 1.77 -5.77 -6.17
C THR A 30 1.92 -4.66 -5.13
N ALA A 31 0.81 -4.00 -4.75
CA ALA A 31 0.81 -2.99 -3.71
C ALA A 31 1.15 -3.57 -2.33
N TYR A 32 0.54 -4.71 -1.98
CA TYR A 32 0.83 -5.41 -0.73
C TYR A 32 2.32 -5.77 -0.60
N ARG A 33 2.91 -6.36 -1.65
CA ARG A 33 4.34 -6.72 -1.67
C ARG A 33 5.25 -5.50 -1.52
N ALA A 34 4.88 -4.37 -2.13
CA ALA A 34 5.65 -3.13 -2.01
C ALA A 34 5.57 -2.54 -0.59
N ALA A 35 4.37 -2.51 0.00
CA ALA A 35 4.17 -2.11 1.40
C ALA A 35 4.95 -3.02 2.36
N TRP A 36 4.94 -4.33 2.15
CA TRP A 36 5.66 -5.30 2.98
C TRP A 36 7.17 -5.07 3.00
N ARG A 37 7.76 -4.76 1.83
CA ARG A 37 9.19 -4.41 1.76
C ARG A 37 9.51 -3.15 2.56
N ARG A 38 8.64 -2.15 2.53
CA ARG A 38 8.78 -0.93 3.34
C ARG A 38 8.64 -1.24 4.82
N ARG A 39 7.65 -2.04 5.23
CA ARG A 39 7.51 -2.54 6.61
C ARG A 39 8.79 -3.20 7.12
N ILE A 40 9.43 -4.07 6.34
CA ILE A 40 10.69 -4.71 6.76
C ILE A 40 11.83 -3.68 6.85
N LYS A 41 11.95 -2.81 5.84
CA LYS A 41 13.03 -1.81 5.75
C LYS A 41 12.95 -0.80 6.90
N ASP A 42 11.76 -0.25 7.11
CA ASP A 42 11.49 0.85 8.03
C ASP A 42 11.11 0.32 9.44
N ARG A 43 10.93 -1.01 9.58
CA ARG A 43 10.46 -1.72 10.79
C ARG A 43 9.12 -1.22 11.31
N ASP A 44 8.26 -0.79 10.39
CA ASP A 44 6.97 -0.18 10.70
C ASP A 44 5.80 -1.08 10.26
N PRO A 45 5.02 -1.63 11.19
CA PRO A 45 3.85 -2.45 10.88
C PRO A 45 2.57 -1.64 10.64
N ASP A 46 2.63 -0.30 10.57
CA ASP A 46 1.45 0.54 10.40
C ASP A 46 0.65 0.17 9.13
N LEU A 47 -0.65 0.01 9.31
CA LEU A 47 -1.61 -0.20 8.23
C LEU A 47 -1.65 1.01 7.28
N GLY A 48 -1.31 2.20 7.75
CA GLY A 48 -1.14 3.41 6.96
C GLY A 48 -0.17 3.23 5.78
N LEU A 49 0.89 2.43 5.94
CA LEU A 49 1.84 2.12 4.86
C LEU A 49 1.19 1.32 3.74
N LEU A 50 0.35 0.34 4.09
CA LEU A 50 -0.39 -0.46 3.12
C LEU A 50 -1.37 0.42 2.33
N VAL A 51 -2.15 1.24 3.02
CA VAL A 51 -3.14 2.13 2.40
C VAL A 51 -2.45 3.16 1.49
N ALA A 52 -1.34 3.75 1.94
CA ALA A 52 -0.57 4.70 1.14
C ALA A 52 -0.07 4.06 -0.16
N GLU A 53 0.43 2.83 -0.09
CA GLU A 53 0.96 2.13 -1.27
C GLU A 53 -0.14 1.66 -2.23
N MET A 54 -1.32 1.28 -1.70
CA MET A 54 -2.50 0.99 -2.53
C MET A 54 -2.97 2.24 -3.30
N LYS A 55 -3.05 3.39 -2.62
CA LYS A 55 -3.44 4.68 -3.23
C LYS A 55 -2.42 5.13 -4.27
N ARG A 56 -1.13 5.08 -3.92
CA ARG A 56 -0.02 5.44 -4.81
C ARG A 56 -0.03 4.65 -6.12
N ARG A 57 -0.46 3.39 -6.05
CA ARG A 57 -0.51 2.47 -7.20
C ARG A 57 -1.88 2.37 -7.87
N SER A 58 -2.83 3.22 -7.46
CA SER A 58 -4.20 3.25 -7.99
C SER A 58 -4.87 1.88 -7.99
N VAL A 59 -4.69 1.10 -6.91
CA VAL A 59 -5.34 -0.22 -6.76
C VAL A 59 -6.86 -0.05 -6.73
N PRO A 60 -7.66 -0.93 -7.37
CA PRO A 60 -9.12 -0.86 -7.28
C PRO A 60 -9.56 -1.01 -5.83
N GLY A 61 -10.33 -0.04 -5.33
CA GLY A 61 -10.78 -0.01 -3.94
C GLY A 61 -9.79 0.58 -2.93
N ALA A 62 -8.69 1.21 -3.37
CA ALA A 62 -7.74 1.87 -2.46
C ALA A 62 -8.32 3.03 -1.63
N TYR A 63 -9.50 3.54 -2.02
CA TYR A 63 -10.25 4.57 -1.30
C TYR A 63 -11.54 4.01 -0.67
N ASP A 64 -11.82 2.73 -0.87
CA ASP A 64 -12.95 2.07 -0.23
C ASP A 64 -12.66 1.93 1.28
N PRO A 65 -13.70 1.76 2.12
CA PRO A 65 -13.54 1.34 3.51
C PRO A 65 -12.67 0.07 3.65
N LEU A 66 -11.92 -0.04 4.76
CA LEU A 66 -10.95 -1.12 4.98
C LEU A 66 -11.56 -2.52 5.07
N ASP A 67 -12.85 -2.59 5.41
CA ASP A 67 -13.69 -3.78 5.42
C ASP A 67 -14.30 -4.12 4.06
N SER A 68 -14.04 -3.31 3.02
CA SER A 68 -14.51 -3.58 1.66
C SER A 68 -13.96 -4.93 1.17
N PRO A 69 -14.79 -5.81 0.60
CA PRO A 69 -14.37 -7.13 0.11
C PRO A 69 -13.19 -7.10 -0.89
N ARG A 70 -12.94 -5.95 -1.52
CA ARG A 70 -11.82 -5.76 -2.45
C ARG A 70 -10.46 -5.65 -1.77
N ILE A 71 -10.41 -5.09 -0.56
CA ILE A 71 -9.14 -4.83 0.15
C ILE A 71 -9.05 -5.54 1.50
N ALA A 72 -10.17 -5.98 2.06
CA ALA A 72 -10.23 -6.74 3.32
C ALA A 72 -9.22 -7.90 3.35
N PRO A 73 -9.04 -8.73 2.29
CA PRO A 73 -8.05 -9.80 2.34
C PRO A 73 -6.60 -9.32 2.49
N ALA A 74 -6.28 -8.12 1.98
CA ALA A 74 -4.95 -7.53 2.16
C ALA A 74 -4.78 -6.90 3.54
N VAL A 75 -5.85 -6.32 4.09
CA VAL A 75 -5.87 -5.79 5.45
C VAL A 75 -5.71 -6.92 6.47
N GLU A 76 -6.47 -8.00 6.32
CA GLU A 76 -6.38 -9.20 7.17
C GLU A 76 -4.98 -9.80 7.14
N ALA A 77 -4.41 -10.02 5.95
CA ALA A 77 -3.05 -10.53 5.79
C ALA A 77 -1.99 -9.62 6.42
N TRP A 78 -2.20 -8.30 6.39
CA TRP A 78 -1.29 -7.34 7.00
C TRP A 78 -1.31 -7.43 8.52
N LEU A 79 -2.51 -7.45 9.11
CA LEU A 79 -2.75 -7.53 10.54
C LEU A 79 -2.28 -8.87 11.12
N SER A 80 -2.43 -9.98 10.37
CA SER A 80 -1.90 -11.29 10.76
C SER A 80 -0.38 -11.40 10.59
N GLY A 81 0.27 -10.42 9.95
CA GLY A 81 1.70 -10.49 9.64
C GLY A 81 2.03 -11.57 8.61
N THR A 82 1.11 -11.87 7.70
CA THR A 82 1.30 -12.88 6.66
C THR A 82 2.23 -12.37 5.57
N GLU A 83 3.26 -13.14 5.24
CA GLU A 83 4.21 -12.74 4.21
C GLU A 83 3.57 -12.69 2.81
N PRO A 84 4.08 -11.84 1.89
CA PRO A 84 3.53 -11.74 0.54
C PRO A 84 3.49 -13.07 -0.20
N ARG A 85 4.47 -13.95 0.02
CA ARG A 85 4.52 -15.26 -0.65
C ARG A 85 3.31 -16.12 -0.28
N GLU A 86 2.89 -16.09 0.98
CA GLU A 86 1.75 -16.82 1.51
C GLU A 86 0.43 -16.15 1.10
N ALA A 87 0.36 -14.82 1.17
CA ALA A 87 -0.82 -14.04 0.78
C ALA A 87 -1.08 -14.03 -0.74
N ARG A 88 -0.13 -14.47 -1.58
CA ARG A 88 -0.19 -14.34 -3.04
C ARG A 88 -1.43 -15.00 -3.65
N ALA A 89 -1.77 -16.21 -3.23
CA ALA A 89 -2.90 -16.94 -3.79
C ALA A 89 -4.23 -16.18 -3.58
N THR A 90 -4.40 -15.65 -2.37
CA THR A 90 -5.55 -14.84 -1.98
C THR A 90 -5.60 -13.52 -2.73
N LEU A 91 -4.50 -12.76 -2.74
CA LEU A 91 -4.47 -11.39 -3.28
C LEU A 91 -4.34 -11.28 -4.80
N ALA A 92 -3.81 -12.30 -5.48
CA ALA A 92 -3.71 -12.32 -6.94
C ALA A 92 -5.06 -12.62 -7.62
N SER A 93 -5.96 -13.33 -6.93
CA SER A 93 -7.30 -13.65 -7.44
C SER A 93 -8.21 -12.41 -7.57
N THR A 94 -7.95 -11.39 -6.74
CA THR A 94 -8.73 -10.14 -6.68
C THR A 94 -8.52 -9.25 -7.91
N SER A 95 -7.47 -9.47 -8.71
CA SER A 95 -7.11 -8.60 -9.83
C SER A 95 -7.80 -8.90 -11.18
N GLY A 96 -8.72 -9.86 -11.26
CA GLY A 96 -9.49 -10.00 -12.50
C GLY A 96 -10.28 -11.29 -12.67
N LYS A 97 -11.59 -11.24 -12.38
CA LYS A 97 -12.56 -11.85 -13.28
C LYS A 97 -12.78 -10.90 -14.46
N ARG A 98 -11.87 -10.90 -15.44
CA ARG A 98 -12.25 -10.47 -16.80
C ARG A 98 -13.11 -11.60 -17.37
N LYS A 99 -14.43 -11.41 -17.34
CA LYS A 99 -15.40 -12.19 -18.11
C LYS A 99 -14.91 -12.17 -19.57
N ARG A 100 -14.50 -13.32 -20.09
CA ARG A 100 -14.34 -13.54 -21.53
C ARG A 100 -15.69 -13.95 -22.10
#